data_AF-A0A5D4K7P0-F1
#
_entry.id   AF-A0A5D4K7P0-F1
#
_cell.length_a   1.000
_cell.length_b   1.000
_cell.length_c   1.000
_cell.angle_alpha   90.00
_cell.angle_beta   90.00
_cell.angle_gamma   90.00
#
_symmetry.space_group_name_H-M   'P 1'
#
loop_
_entity.id
_entity.type
_entity.pdbx_description
1 polymer ?
#
loop_
_entity_poly.entity_id
_entity_poly.type
_entity_poly.pdbx_seq_one_letter_code
_entity_poly.pdbx_strand_id
1 'polypeptide(L)'
;MLWNLAYIQEEAVLTIETRQRLIHEGKEALAPARSEKAQETNKDTVIKEVEVKATAYTAYCDGCIGITKTGVDLRANPDEKVIAVDPAVIPLGSKVYVEGFGYATAEDTGSAIKGNRIDIFIPSREEALEYGVKGITVQVIE
;
A
#
# COMPACT_ATOMS: atom_id res chain seq x y z
N MET A 1 6.99 39.29 53.89
CA MET A 1 5.86 38.68 53.17
C MET A 1 6.07 38.82 51.65
N LEU A 2 7.17 38.27 51.11
CA LEU A 2 7.49 38.21 49.67
C LEU A 2 8.35 36.98 49.32
N TRP A 3 9.03 36.37 50.30
CA TRP A 3 9.85 35.17 50.12
C TRP A 3 9.06 33.87 49.92
N ASN A 4 7.79 33.80 50.35
CA ASN A 4 7.02 32.56 50.29
C ASN A 4 6.34 32.32 48.92
N LEU A 5 6.21 33.36 48.09
CA LEU A 5 5.61 33.24 46.76
C LEU A 5 6.64 32.83 45.70
N ALA A 6 7.89 33.32 45.81
CA ALA A 6 8.98 32.94 44.90
C ALA A 6 9.33 31.45 45.01
N TYR A 7 9.37 30.90 46.24
CA TYR A 7 9.63 29.49 46.49
C TYR A 7 8.57 28.55 45.86
N ILE A 8 7.29 28.92 46.01
CA ILE A 8 6.18 28.16 45.41
C ILE A 8 6.25 28.21 43.88
N GLN A 9 6.73 29.31 43.31
CA GLN A 9 6.85 29.49 41.87
C GLN A 9 8.02 28.67 41.30
N GLU A 10 9.16 28.60 41.98
CA GLU A 10 10.30 27.76 41.58
C GLU A 10 10.00 26.26 41.66
N GLU A 11 9.35 25.77 42.73
CA GLU A 11 8.95 24.35 42.82
C GLU A 11 7.89 23.98 41.76
N ALA A 12 6.98 24.90 41.44
CA ALA A 12 5.97 24.70 40.39
C ALA A 12 6.62 24.60 38.99
N VAL A 13 7.66 25.38 38.70
CA VAL A 13 8.37 25.33 37.41
C VAL A 13 9.17 24.02 37.30
N LEU A 14 9.91 23.63 38.35
CA LEU A 14 10.66 22.36 38.40
C LEU A 14 9.76 21.13 38.21
N THR A 15 8.55 21.15 38.77
CA THR A 15 7.57 20.06 38.59
C THR A 15 6.96 20.04 37.18
N ILE A 16 6.75 21.19 36.54
CA ILE A 16 6.27 21.26 35.15
C ILE A 16 7.34 20.74 34.19
N GLU A 17 8.58 21.18 34.32
CA GLU A 17 9.69 20.72 33.47
C GLU A 17 9.93 19.21 33.62
N THR A 18 9.90 18.71 34.85
CA THR A 18 10.04 17.27 35.13
C THR A 18 8.87 16.48 34.52
N ARG A 19 7.64 16.97 34.63
CA ARG A 19 6.48 16.33 33.98
C ARG A 19 6.57 16.37 32.45
N GLN A 20 7.00 17.48 31.86
CA GLN A 20 7.18 17.59 30.41
C GLN A 20 8.25 16.63 29.89
N ARG A 21 9.36 16.48 30.63
CA ARG A 21 10.42 15.52 30.31
C ARG A 21 9.93 14.07 30.39
N LEU A 22 9.21 13.70 31.46
CA LEU A 22 8.63 12.36 31.60
C LEU A 22 7.57 12.05 30.52
N ILE A 23 6.82 13.05 30.06
CA ILE A 23 5.89 12.89 28.93
C ILE A 23 6.64 12.70 27.61
N HIS A 24 7.78 13.36 27.41
CA HIS A 24 8.60 13.20 26.20
C HIS A 24 9.33 11.84 26.18
N GLU A 25 9.99 11.47 27.28
CA GLU A 25 10.63 10.16 27.46
C GLU A 25 9.59 9.03 27.41
N GLY A 26 8.39 9.25 27.98
CA GLY A 26 7.26 8.32 27.88
C GLY A 26 6.68 8.21 26.47
N LYS A 27 6.70 9.28 25.66
CA LYS A 27 6.30 9.25 24.24
C LYS A 27 7.33 8.55 23.35
N GLU A 28 8.62 8.66 23.65
CA GLU A 28 9.65 7.86 22.96
C GLU A 28 9.60 6.38 23.37
N ALA A 29 9.27 6.07 24.63
CA ALA A 29 9.05 4.69 25.08
C ALA A 29 7.71 4.06 24.62
N LEU A 30 6.78 4.88 24.08
CA LEU A 30 5.48 4.47 23.53
C LEU A 30 5.37 4.67 22.01
N ALA A 31 6.47 5.00 21.32
CA ALA A 31 6.59 4.57 19.93
C ALA A 31 6.34 3.07 19.94
N PRO A 32 5.37 2.53 19.18
CA PRO A 32 5.12 1.11 19.21
C PRO A 32 6.43 0.44 18.82
N ALA A 33 7.03 -0.30 19.77
CA ALA A 33 7.74 -1.52 19.44
C ALA A 33 6.70 -2.36 18.69
N ARG A 34 6.60 -2.10 17.39
CA ARG A 34 5.81 -2.88 16.45
C ARG A 34 6.34 -4.26 16.66
N SER A 35 5.55 -5.09 17.32
CA SER A 35 5.63 -6.52 17.23
C SER A 35 5.44 -6.82 15.74
N GLU A 36 6.53 -6.70 14.98
CA GLU A 36 6.71 -7.45 13.77
C GLU A 36 6.85 -8.88 14.27
N LYS A 37 5.68 -9.49 14.46
CA LYS A 37 5.46 -10.90 14.27
C LYS A 37 6.37 -11.29 13.11
N ALA A 38 7.44 -12.02 13.39
CA ALA A 38 8.29 -12.60 12.37
C ALA A 38 7.36 -13.41 11.48
N GLN A 39 6.98 -12.84 10.35
CA GLN A 39 6.26 -13.54 9.31
C GLN A 39 7.26 -14.59 8.84
N GLU A 40 6.93 -15.86 9.13
CA GLU A 40 7.61 -17.01 8.56
C GLU A 40 7.80 -16.74 7.07
N THR A 41 9.05 -16.54 6.65
CA THR A 41 9.40 -16.39 5.25
C THR A 41 9.29 -17.77 4.61
N ASN A 42 8.06 -18.19 4.34
CA ASN A 42 7.83 -19.10 3.24
C ASN A 42 8.44 -18.40 2.03
N LYS A 43 9.51 -18.95 1.46
CA LYS A 43 10.15 -18.35 0.30
C LYS A 43 9.13 -18.38 -0.84
N ASP A 44 8.55 -17.22 -1.14
CA ASP A 44 7.71 -17.01 -2.31
C ASP A 44 8.44 -17.59 -3.54
N THR A 45 7.91 -18.69 -4.08
CA THR A 45 8.53 -19.38 -5.19
C THR A 45 8.02 -18.75 -6.47
N VAL A 46 8.93 -18.15 -7.24
CA VAL A 46 8.63 -17.60 -8.56
C VAL A 46 8.49 -18.75 -9.54
N ILE A 47 7.28 -18.96 -10.06
CA ILE A 47 7.00 -20.05 -11.01
C ILE A 47 6.99 -19.57 -12.47
N LYS A 48 6.87 -18.27 -12.70
CA LYS A 48 6.91 -17.67 -14.04
C LYS A 48 7.33 -16.21 -13.95
N GLU A 49 8.12 -15.76 -14.92
CA GLU A 49 8.47 -14.36 -15.10
C GLU A 49 8.05 -13.91 -16.51
N VAL A 50 7.48 -12.71 -16.61
CA VAL A 50 6.96 -12.16 -17.86
C VAL A 50 7.32 -10.68 -17.95
N GLU A 51 8.04 -10.30 -19.01
CA GLU A 51 8.19 -8.89 -19.40
C GLU A 51 6.89 -8.43 -20.06
N VAL A 52 6.33 -7.33 -19.56
CA VAL A 52 5.03 -6.81 -20.00
C VAL A 52 5.08 -5.31 -20.29
N LYS A 53 4.15 -4.86 -21.14
CA LYS A 53 3.78 -3.45 -21.23
C LYS A 53 2.71 -3.17 -20.17
N ALA A 54 3.02 -2.35 -19.18
CA ALA A 54 2.10 -1.97 -18.12
C ALA A 54 1.51 -0.57 -18.36
N THR A 55 0.20 -0.47 -18.14
CA THR A 55 -0.54 0.79 -17.99
C THR A 55 -1.21 0.84 -16.62
N ALA A 56 -1.98 1.89 -16.34
CA ALA A 56 -2.83 1.94 -15.16
C ALA A 56 -4.27 2.33 -15.50
N TYR A 57 -5.21 1.82 -14.70
CA TYR A 57 -6.64 2.14 -14.76
C TYR A 57 -7.17 2.51 -13.38
N THR A 58 -8.33 3.15 -13.36
CA THR A 58 -9.08 3.49 -12.15
C THR A 58 -10.51 2.98 -12.23
N ALA A 59 -11.12 2.71 -11.09
CA ALA A 59 -12.52 2.32 -10.96
C ALA A 59 -13.48 3.54 -11.02
N TYR A 60 -12.94 4.76 -11.02
CA TYR A 60 -13.68 6.02 -10.93
C TYR A 60 -13.78 6.75 -12.28
N CYS A 61 -13.75 6.01 -13.39
CA CYS A 61 -14.04 6.52 -14.72
C CYS A 61 -15.55 6.58 -15.02
N ASP A 62 -15.93 7.47 -15.94
CA ASP A 62 -17.32 7.61 -16.39
C ASP A 62 -17.84 6.28 -16.99
N GLY A 63 -18.95 5.79 -16.45
CA GLY A 63 -19.57 4.52 -16.87
C GLY A 63 -18.92 3.26 -16.29
N CYS A 64 -17.83 3.38 -15.55
CA CYS A 64 -17.22 2.24 -14.87
C CYS A 64 -18.09 1.83 -13.66
N ILE A 65 -18.24 0.52 -13.42
CA ILE A 65 -18.97 0.02 -12.23
C ILE A 65 -18.03 -0.26 -11.05
N GLY A 66 -16.74 -0.41 -11.30
CA GLY A 66 -15.71 -0.67 -10.29
C GLY A 66 -15.59 -2.13 -9.84
N ILE A 67 -16.23 -3.06 -10.56
CA ILE A 67 -16.20 -4.49 -10.27
C ILE A 67 -15.26 -5.18 -11.25
N THR A 68 -14.27 -5.92 -10.74
CA THR A 68 -13.33 -6.70 -11.56
C THR A 68 -13.99 -7.93 -12.18
N LYS A 69 -13.29 -8.58 -13.13
CA LYS A 69 -13.74 -9.84 -13.74
C LYS A 69 -14.04 -10.95 -12.72
N THR A 70 -13.30 -11.01 -11.62
CA THR A 70 -13.49 -11.99 -10.53
C THR A 70 -14.49 -11.53 -9.46
N GLY A 71 -14.98 -10.29 -9.53
CA GLY A 71 -16.02 -9.78 -8.65
C GLY A 71 -15.53 -8.91 -7.48
N VAL A 72 -14.27 -8.49 -7.47
CA VAL A 72 -13.74 -7.56 -6.45
C VAL A 72 -14.34 -6.18 -6.69
N ASP A 73 -14.95 -5.59 -5.65
CA ASP A 73 -15.42 -4.21 -5.67
C ASP A 73 -14.29 -3.25 -5.28
N LEU A 74 -13.68 -2.63 -6.28
CA LEU A 74 -12.55 -1.70 -6.11
C LEU A 74 -12.95 -0.35 -5.52
N ARG A 75 -14.25 -0.01 -5.50
CA ARG A 75 -14.73 1.22 -4.86
C ARG A 75 -14.91 1.03 -3.36
N ALA A 76 -15.35 -0.17 -2.97
CA ALA A 76 -15.39 -0.58 -1.57
C ALA A 76 -14.00 -0.89 -1.02
N ASN A 77 -13.05 -1.33 -1.87
CA ASN A 77 -11.70 -1.71 -1.49
C ASN A 77 -10.65 -0.94 -2.33
N PRO A 78 -10.52 0.39 -2.15
CA PRO A 78 -9.62 1.21 -2.96
C PRO A 78 -8.14 0.88 -2.73
N ASP A 79 -7.77 0.31 -1.58
CA ASP A 79 -6.37 -0.04 -1.28
C ASP A 79 -5.97 -1.42 -1.82
N GLU A 80 -6.90 -2.16 -2.46
CA GLU A 80 -6.62 -3.49 -3.01
C GLU A 80 -5.59 -3.42 -4.13
N LYS A 81 -4.63 -4.34 -4.12
CA LYS A 81 -3.59 -4.43 -5.14
C LYS A 81 -4.04 -5.38 -6.25
N VAL A 82 -4.76 -4.85 -7.24
CA VAL A 82 -5.27 -5.60 -8.38
C VAL A 82 -4.56 -5.23 -9.68
N ILE A 83 -4.33 -6.22 -10.53
CA ILE A 83 -4.00 -6.01 -11.94
C ILE A 83 -5.02 -6.66 -12.88
N ALA A 84 -5.25 -6.01 -14.02
CA ALA A 84 -5.92 -6.61 -15.16
C ALA A 84 -4.90 -7.30 -16.07
N VAL A 85 -5.22 -8.50 -16.56
CA VAL A 85 -4.29 -9.34 -17.34
C VAL A 85 -4.96 -9.99 -18.55
N ASP A 86 -4.15 -10.59 -19.42
CA ASP A 86 -4.59 -11.65 -20.32
C ASP A 86 -4.51 -13.01 -19.59
N PRO A 87 -5.64 -13.70 -19.34
CA PRO A 87 -5.66 -14.99 -18.65
C PRO A 87 -4.85 -16.11 -19.34
N ALA A 88 -4.57 -15.98 -20.64
CA ALA A 88 -3.72 -16.93 -21.35
C ALA A 88 -2.23 -16.77 -21.00
N VAL A 89 -1.82 -15.61 -20.48
CA VAL A 89 -0.44 -15.31 -20.07
C VAL A 89 -0.28 -15.37 -18.56
N ILE A 90 -1.17 -14.72 -17.81
CA ILE A 90 -1.22 -14.75 -16.35
C ILE A 90 -2.63 -15.14 -15.95
N PRO A 91 -2.86 -16.35 -15.40
CA PRO A 91 -4.21 -16.77 -15.00
C PRO A 91 -4.85 -15.83 -13.98
N LEU A 92 -6.18 -15.71 -14.02
CA LEU A 92 -6.91 -14.98 -12.97
C LEU A 92 -6.76 -15.70 -11.63
N GLY A 93 -6.67 -14.93 -10.55
CA GLY A 93 -6.39 -15.39 -9.19
C GLY A 93 -4.91 -15.63 -8.90
N SER A 94 -4.02 -15.48 -9.89
CA SER A 94 -2.57 -15.54 -9.66
C SER A 94 -2.12 -14.44 -8.70
N LYS A 95 -1.34 -14.82 -7.69
CA LYS A 95 -0.52 -13.89 -6.91
C LYS A 95 0.68 -13.50 -7.74
N VAL A 96 1.00 -12.22 -7.77
CA VAL A 96 2.11 -11.70 -8.55
C VAL A 96 2.92 -10.68 -7.77
N TYR A 97 4.19 -10.56 -8.12
CA TYR A 97 5.01 -9.40 -7.80
C TYR A 97 5.20 -8.58 -9.08
N VAL A 98 4.80 -7.31 -9.03
CA VAL A 98 4.90 -6.36 -10.14
C VAL A 98 6.01 -5.37 -9.83
N GLU A 99 7.04 -5.33 -10.67
CA GLU A 99 8.17 -4.42 -10.48
C GLU A 99 7.70 -2.96 -10.33
N GLY A 100 8.17 -2.31 -9.27
CA GLY A 100 7.82 -0.93 -8.95
C GLY A 100 6.41 -0.69 -8.42
N PHE A 101 5.57 -1.73 -8.29
CA PHE A 101 4.23 -1.64 -7.69
C PHE A 101 4.08 -2.53 -6.45
N GLY A 102 4.75 -3.67 -6.42
CA GLY A 102 4.73 -4.63 -5.32
C GLY A 102 3.82 -5.84 -5.58
N TYR A 103 3.44 -6.52 -4.50
CA TYR A 103 2.56 -7.68 -4.59
C TYR A 103 1.14 -7.27 -4.97
N ALA A 104 0.52 -8.06 -5.86
CA ALA A 104 -0.83 -7.86 -6.34
C ALA A 104 -1.49 -9.19 -6.71
N THR A 105 -2.78 -9.15 -7.01
CA THR A 105 -3.53 -10.30 -7.52
C THR A 105 -4.13 -9.99 -8.89
N ALA A 106 -4.08 -10.98 -9.79
CA ALA A 106 -4.66 -10.89 -11.12
C ALA A 106 -6.18 -11.10 -11.07
N GLU A 107 -6.95 -10.05 -10.85
CA GLU A 107 -8.40 -10.14 -10.60
C GLU A 107 -9.25 -9.60 -11.75
N ASP A 108 -8.65 -8.96 -12.75
CA ASP A 108 -9.41 -8.31 -13.82
C ASP A 108 -8.92 -8.65 -15.24
N THR A 109 -9.73 -8.28 -16.24
CA THR A 109 -9.42 -8.41 -17.65
C THR A 109 -9.88 -7.17 -18.41
N GLY A 110 -9.23 -6.86 -19.53
CA GLY A 110 -9.66 -5.79 -20.43
C GLY A 110 -9.67 -6.24 -21.89
N SER A 111 -10.48 -5.59 -22.73
CA SER A 111 -10.50 -5.87 -24.16
C SER A 111 -9.16 -5.54 -24.83
N ALA A 112 -8.48 -4.49 -24.37
CA ALA A 112 -7.16 -4.06 -24.83
C ALA A 112 -5.98 -4.73 -24.11
N ILE A 113 -6.26 -5.50 -23.04
CA ILE A 113 -5.25 -6.20 -22.24
C ILE A 113 -5.13 -7.62 -22.78
N LYS A 114 -4.21 -7.77 -23.74
CA LYS A 114 -3.96 -8.99 -24.53
C LYS A 114 -2.46 -9.27 -24.65
N GLY A 115 -2.09 -10.54 -24.60
CA GLY A 115 -0.69 -10.97 -24.60
C GLY A 115 0.07 -10.44 -23.38
N ASN A 116 1.31 -10.02 -23.59
CA ASN A 116 2.19 -9.49 -22.56
C ASN A 116 1.86 -8.01 -22.22
N ARG A 117 0.61 -7.77 -21.84
CA ARG A 117 0.13 -6.46 -21.40
C ARG A 117 -0.64 -6.62 -20.10
N ILE A 118 -0.45 -5.67 -19.18
CA ILE A 118 -1.21 -5.57 -17.94
C ILE A 118 -1.74 -4.16 -17.75
N ASP A 119 -2.73 -4.02 -16.88
CA ASP A 119 -3.23 -2.73 -16.38
C ASP A 119 -3.26 -2.75 -14.85
N ILE A 120 -2.59 -1.79 -14.21
CA ILE A 120 -2.49 -1.72 -12.75
C ILE A 120 -3.63 -0.87 -12.21
N PHE A 121 -4.34 -1.37 -11.19
CA PHE A 121 -5.34 -0.57 -10.52
C PHE A 121 -4.68 0.51 -9.66
N ILE A 122 -5.03 1.77 -9.94
CA ILE A 122 -4.69 2.93 -9.14
C ILE A 122 -5.98 3.71 -8.87
N PRO A 123 -6.38 3.92 -7.60
CA PRO A 123 -7.64 4.60 -7.28
C PRO A 123 -7.70 6.01 -7.83
N SER A 124 -6.63 6.79 -7.65
CA SER A 124 -6.58 8.17 -8.14
C SER A 124 -6.49 8.18 -9.67
N ARG A 125 -7.46 8.86 -10.30
CA ARG A 125 -7.46 9.06 -11.75
C ARG A 125 -6.23 9.84 -12.22
N GLU A 126 -5.81 10.82 -11.44
CA GLU A 126 -4.63 11.64 -11.76
C GLU A 126 -3.37 10.77 -11.74
N GLU A 127 -3.15 10.01 -10.67
CA GLU A 127 -2.00 9.10 -10.55
C GLU A 127 -2.02 8.00 -11.63
N ALA A 128 -3.19 7.47 -11.99
CA ALA A 128 -3.32 6.50 -13.06
C ALA A 128 -2.90 7.08 -14.42
N LEU A 129 -3.20 8.35 -14.68
CA LEU A 129 -2.77 9.04 -15.90
C LEU A 129 -1.26 9.33 -15.86
N GLU A 130 -0.75 9.76 -14.73
CA GLU A 130 0.69 10.04 -14.53
C GLU A 130 1.56 8.80 -14.60
N TYR A 131 1.02 7.62 -14.26
CA TYR A 131 1.74 6.35 -14.37
C TYR A 131 2.25 6.11 -15.80
N GLY A 132 1.49 6.52 -16.81
CA GLY A 132 1.86 6.39 -18.21
C GLY A 132 1.97 4.94 -18.68
N VAL A 133 2.99 4.66 -19.50
CA VAL A 133 3.23 3.33 -20.07
C VAL A 133 4.66 2.91 -19.74
N LYS A 134 4.83 1.73 -19.16
CA LYS A 134 6.15 1.22 -18.75
C LYS A 134 6.37 -0.20 -19.29
N GLY A 135 7.61 -0.52 -19.64
CA GLY A 135 8.04 -1.91 -19.81
C GLY A 135 8.59 -2.38 -18.47
N ILE A 136 7.97 -3.40 -17.87
CA ILE A 136 8.33 -3.90 -16.54
C ILE A 136 8.23 -5.43 -16.49
N THR A 137 8.84 -6.01 -15.47
CA THR A 137 8.76 -7.44 -15.20
C THR A 137 7.67 -7.77 -14.17
N VAL A 138 6.92 -8.83 -14.45
CA VAL A 138 5.93 -9.42 -13.53
C VAL A 138 6.31 -10.86 -13.23
N GLN A 139 6.38 -11.18 -11.95
CA GLN A 139 6.63 -12.54 -11.45
C GLN A 139 5.34 -13.14 -10.92
N VAL A 140 5.00 -14.35 -11.35
CA VAL A 140 3.91 -15.14 -10.79
C VAL A 140 4.45 -15.98 -9.64
N ILE A 141 3.76 -15.94 -8.52
CA ILE A 141 4.17 -16.54 -7.24
C ILE A 141 3.25 -17.73 -6.92
N GLU A 142 3.82 -18.78 -6.34
CA GLU A 142 3.11 -19.97 -5.81
C GLU A 142 2.45 -19.72 -4.45
#